data_AF-A7HTR8-F1
#
_entry.id   AF-A7HTR8-F1
#
_cell.length_a   1.000
_cell.length_b   1.000
_cell.length_c   1.000
_cell.angle_alpha   90.00
_cell.angle_beta   90.00
_cell.angle_gamma   90.00
#
_symmetry.space_group_name_H-M   'P 1'
#
loop_
_entity.id
_entity.type
_entity.pdbx_description
1 polymer ?
#
loop_
_entity_poly.entity_id
_entity_poly.type
_entity_poly.pdbx_seq_one_letter_code
_entity_poly.pdbx_strand_id
1 'polypeptide(L)'
;MDGDKFRRRAKAGGGRRARRLFLVPALLACALGISSGATTGAEARAMSAADHEAAMSELTETEAAMAAAEAALDDEATREAAAARRDELAARLDRLRALMVEAAKRDRIGAKGSVVTPERERARAIVAEAGALEDRLQDLWVLWSMRARGETEAAGFTLAPIAR
;
A
#
# COMPACT_ATOMS: atom_id res chain seq x y z
N MET A 1 -68.22 -9.89 -21.83
CA MET A 1 -68.59 -11.30 -21.60
C MET A 1 -67.53 -12.17 -22.26
N ASP A 2 -67.36 -13.39 -21.75
CA ASP A 2 -66.51 -14.49 -22.25
C ASP A 2 -64.99 -14.34 -22.01
N GLY A 3 -64.31 -15.11 -21.15
CA GLY A 3 -64.67 -16.32 -20.42
C GLY A 3 -64.27 -17.61 -21.15
N ASP A 4 -63.01 -18.05 -20.99
CA ASP A 4 -62.59 -19.47 -21.12
C ASP A 4 -61.08 -19.56 -20.79
N LYS A 5 -60.50 -20.30 -19.82
CA LYS A 5 -60.81 -21.55 -19.09
C LYS A 5 -60.76 -22.87 -19.89
N PHE A 6 -59.61 -23.14 -20.52
CA PHE A 6 -59.08 -24.51 -20.71
C PHE A 6 -57.76 -24.64 -19.95
N ARG A 7 -57.57 -25.37 -18.84
CA ARG A 7 -58.01 -26.69 -18.33
C ARG A 7 -57.31 -27.87 -19.03
N ARG A 8 -56.57 -28.62 -18.19
CA ARG A 8 -56.12 -30.05 -18.25
C ARG A 8 -54.73 -30.27 -18.84
N ARG A 9 -53.71 -30.80 -18.12
CA ARG A 9 -53.56 -31.98 -17.24
C ARG A 9 -53.37 -33.30 -18.02
N ALA A 10 -52.13 -33.80 -18.04
CA ALA A 10 -51.72 -35.21 -17.86
C ALA A 10 -50.17 -35.24 -17.77
N LYS A 11 -49.54 -35.73 -16.69
CA LYS A 11 -49.24 -37.16 -16.37
C LYS A 11 -48.59 -37.90 -17.56
N ALA A 12 -47.60 -38.77 -17.44
CA ALA A 12 -46.61 -39.18 -16.45
C ALA A 12 -45.93 -40.41 -17.08
N GLY A 13 -44.67 -40.70 -16.69
CA GLY A 13 -44.02 -42.00 -16.93
C GLY A 13 -43.00 -41.94 -18.06
N GLY A 14 -41.79 -42.47 -17.91
CA GLY A 14 -41.25 -43.31 -16.87
C GLY A 14 -40.05 -44.04 -17.47
N GLY A 15 -38.86 -43.82 -16.92
CA GLY A 15 -37.63 -44.48 -17.36
C GLY A 15 -36.81 -44.86 -16.12
N ARG A 16 -36.75 -46.15 -15.85
CA ARG A 16 -36.29 -46.75 -14.60
C ARG A 16 -34.76 -46.91 -14.59
N ARG A 17 -34.20 -46.61 -13.41
CA ARG A 17 -33.18 -47.38 -12.66
C ARG A 17 -31.83 -47.67 -13.34
N ALA A 18 -30.77 -47.13 -12.75
CA ALA A 18 -29.59 -47.93 -12.42
C ALA A 18 -28.97 -47.41 -11.11
N ARG A 19 -28.98 -48.28 -10.11
CA ARG A 19 -28.33 -48.13 -8.81
C ARG A 19 -26.81 -48.19 -9.00
N ARG A 20 -26.07 -47.27 -8.37
CA ARG A 20 -24.75 -47.57 -7.79
C ARG A 20 -24.66 -46.93 -6.40
N LEU A 21 -24.98 -47.74 -5.41
CA LEU A 21 -24.47 -47.63 -4.05
C LEU A 21 -23.01 -48.10 -4.09
N PHE A 22 -22.06 -47.22 -3.77
CA PHE A 22 -20.76 -47.53 -3.19
C PHE A 22 -20.34 -46.27 -2.39
N LEU A 23 -20.54 -46.25 -1.08
CA LEU A 23 -19.57 -46.63 -0.03
C LEU A 23 -18.45 -45.59 0.14
N VAL A 24 -18.62 -44.73 1.15
CA VAL A 24 -17.60 -43.91 1.83
C VAL A 24 -16.84 -44.84 2.78
N PRO A 25 -15.48 -44.87 2.85
CA PRO A 25 -14.75 -44.04 3.83
C PRO A 25 -13.26 -43.72 3.54
N ALA A 26 -12.71 -42.82 4.35
CA ALA A 26 -11.29 -42.67 4.71
C ALA A 26 -10.32 -41.97 3.72
N LEU A 27 -10.08 -40.68 3.96
CA LEU A 27 -8.72 -40.15 3.99
C LEU A 27 -8.49 -39.52 5.37
N LEU A 28 -8.24 -40.43 6.32
CA LEU A 28 -7.69 -40.16 7.63
C LEU A 28 -6.19 -39.90 7.45
N ALA A 29 -5.74 -38.75 7.94
CA ALA A 29 -4.44 -38.50 8.57
C ALA A 29 -3.19 -39.17 7.97
N CYS A 30 -2.39 -38.37 7.26
CA CYS A 30 -0.96 -38.31 7.56
C CYS A 30 -0.68 -37.01 8.32
N ALA A 31 -0.82 -37.10 9.64
CA ALA A 31 -0.11 -36.24 10.56
C ALA A 31 1.36 -36.66 10.58
N LEU A 32 2.24 -35.82 10.05
CA LEU A 32 3.66 -35.81 10.39
C LEU A 32 4.17 -34.37 10.23
N GLY A 33 3.99 -33.64 11.32
CA GLY A 33 4.89 -32.60 11.82
C GLY A 33 5.43 -31.58 10.83
N ILE A 34 4.73 -30.46 10.71
CA ILE A 34 5.30 -29.22 11.24
C ILE A 34 4.21 -28.60 12.11
N SER A 35 4.44 -28.64 13.42
CA SER A 35 3.87 -27.67 14.34
C SER A 35 4.28 -26.28 13.82
N SER A 36 3.48 -25.67 12.95
CA SER A 36 3.59 -24.22 12.74
C SER A 36 2.90 -23.65 13.95
N GLY A 37 3.73 -23.46 14.99
CA GLY A 37 3.30 -23.14 16.32
C GLY A 37 2.27 -22.04 16.30
N ALA A 38 1.33 -22.15 17.23
CA ALA A 38 0.84 -20.98 17.92
C ALA A 38 2.06 -20.18 18.40
N THR A 39 2.61 -19.31 17.56
CA THR A 39 3.19 -18.08 18.07
C THR A 39 1.98 -17.29 18.53
N THR A 40 1.75 -17.40 19.84
CA THR A 40 1.07 -16.41 20.64
C THR A 40 1.19 -15.02 19.99
N GLY A 41 0.09 -14.28 19.92
CA GLY A 41 -0.04 -12.95 19.30
C GLY A 41 0.79 -11.82 19.94
N ALA A 42 2.04 -12.12 20.30
CA ALA A 42 3.11 -11.21 20.73
C ALA A 42 4.14 -10.95 19.61
N GLU A 43 4.16 -11.75 18.54
CA GLU A 43 4.93 -11.48 17.29
C GLU A 43 4.16 -10.56 16.32
N ALA A 44 3.45 -9.57 16.86
CA ALA A 44 3.29 -8.31 16.13
C ALA A 44 4.70 -7.68 16.13
N ARG A 45 5.55 -8.12 15.19
CA ARG A 45 7.01 -7.99 15.32
C ARG A 45 7.43 -6.53 15.50
N ALA A 46 8.03 -6.27 16.65
CA ALA A 46 8.72 -5.03 16.92
C ALA A 46 9.80 -4.81 15.85
N MET A 47 10.11 -3.54 15.54
CA MET A 47 10.91 -3.24 14.37
C MET A 47 12.35 -3.73 14.52
N SER A 48 12.77 -4.62 13.62
CA SER A 48 14.13 -5.14 13.63
C SER A 48 15.13 -4.07 13.17
N ALA A 49 16.42 -4.30 13.42
CA ALA A 49 17.48 -3.44 12.91
C ALA A 49 17.54 -3.47 11.36
N ALA A 50 17.32 -4.63 10.75
CA ALA A 50 17.31 -4.77 9.29
C ALA A 50 16.11 -4.05 8.65
N ASP A 51 14.92 -4.13 9.24
CA ASP A 51 13.75 -3.38 8.76
C ASP A 51 13.98 -1.86 8.86
N HIS A 52 14.64 -1.43 9.94
CA HIS A 52 15.02 -0.03 10.12
C HIS A 52 16.04 0.41 9.07
N GLU A 53 17.10 -0.37 8.84
CA GLU A 53 18.11 -0.06 7.83
C GLU A 53 17.51 0.01 6.43
N ALA A 54 16.65 -0.94 6.06
CA ALA A 54 15.94 -0.93 4.79
C ALA A 54 15.06 0.33 4.63
N ALA A 55 14.31 0.70 5.68
CA ALA A 55 13.50 1.90 5.69
C ALA A 55 14.35 3.17 5.53
N MET A 56 15.47 3.28 6.25
CA MET A 56 16.38 4.42 6.13
C MET A 56 17.04 4.51 4.75
N SER A 57 17.34 3.37 4.12
CA SER A 57 17.78 3.33 2.71
C SER A 57 16.72 3.90 1.78
N GLU A 58 15.45 3.49 1.94
CA GLU A 58 14.34 4.01 1.13
C GLU A 58 14.13 5.53 1.32
N LEU A 59 14.29 6.04 2.55
CA LEU A 59 14.24 7.48 2.83
C LEU A 59 15.39 8.23 2.13
N THR A 60 16.60 7.68 2.18
CA THR A 60 17.78 8.24 1.51
C THR A 60 17.60 8.27 -0.02
N GLU A 61 17.07 7.18 -0.60
CA GLU A 61 16.75 7.11 -2.02
C GLU A 61 15.65 8.11 -2.42
N THR A 62 14.67 8.32 -1.54
CA THR A 62 13.60 9.30 -1.73
C THR A 62 14.16 10.71 -1.72
N GLU A 63 15.05 11.05 -0.78
CA GLU A 63 15.71 12.35 -0.72
C GLU A 63 16.58 12.60 -1.96
N ALA A 64 17.36 11.61 -2.39
CA ALA A 64 18.18 11.72 -3.60
C ALA A 64 17.30 11.99 -4.85
N ALA A 65 16.15 11.34 -4.94
CA ALA A 65 15.23 11.56 -6.03
C ALA A 65 14.51 12.91 -5.98
N MET A 66 14.21 13.41 -4.78
CA MET A 66 13.71 14.78 -4.59
C MET A 66 14.74 15.80 -5.06
N ALA A 67 16.01 15.64 -4.68
CA ALA A 67 17.08 16.52 -5.13
C ALA A 67 17.24 16.50 -6.66
N ALA A 68 17.13 15.33 -7.29
CA ALA A 68 17.15 15.21 -8.75
C ALA A 68 15.92 15.88 -9.40
N ALA A 69 14.75 15.76 -8.79
CA ALA A 69 13.53 16.40 -9.27
C ALA A 69 13.56 17.92 -9.08
N GLU A 70 14.16 18.41 -8.01
CA GLU A 70 14.36 19.84 -7.73
C GLU A 70 15.34 20.45 -8.72
N ALA A 71 16.50 19.81 -8.93
CA ALA A 71 17.49 20.28 -9.91
C ALA A 71 16.93 20.36 -11.34
N ALA A 72 16.03 19.45 -11.69
CA ALA A 72 15.38 19.43 -13.00
C ALA A 72 14.24 20.46 -13.16
N LEU A 73 13.88 21.23 -12.12
CA LEU A 73 12.85 22.29 -12.24
C LEU A 73 13.32 23.45 -13.12
N ASP A 74 14.62 23.76 -13.06
CA ASP A 74 15.25 24.83 -13.84
C ASP A 74 15.44 24.45 -15.32
N ASP A 75 15.29 23.16 -15.65
CA ASP A 75 15.41 22.67 -17.01
C ASP A 75 14.11 22.86 -17.81
N GLU A 76 14.26 23.03 -19.13
CA GLU A 76 13.12 23.02 -20.05
C GLU A 76 12.58 21.59 -20.22
N ALA A 77 11.64 21.20 -19.36
CA ALA A 77 10.97 19.90 -19.44
C ALA A 77 9.66 19.97 -20.23
N THR A 78 9.49 19.04 -21.17
CA THR A 78 8.23 18.86 -21.89
C THR A 78 7.10 18.49 -20.92
N ARG A 79 5.84 18.74 -21.31
CA ARG A 79 4.66 18.34 -20.51
C ARG A 79 4.64 16.84 -20.19
N GLU A 80 5.10 16.00 -21.12
CA GLU A 80 5.19 14.55 -20.92
C GLU A 80 6.27 14.18 -19.90
N ALA A 81 7.47 14.77 -20.00
CA ALA A 81 8.53 14.57 -19.03
C ALA A 81 8.12 15.04 -17.62
N ALA A 82 7.42 16.18 -17.55
CA ALA A 82 6.87 16.70 -16.30
C ALA A 82 5.80 15.78 -15.71
N ALA A 83 4.92 15.19 -16.53
CA ALA A 83 3.93 14.22 -16.07
C ALA A 83 4.59 12.94 -15.53
N ALA A 84 5.60 12.40 -16.22
CA ALA A 84 6.36 11.26 -15.74
C ALA A 84 7.02 11.54 -14.39
N ARG A 85 7.61 12.72 -14.22
CA ARG A 85 8.22 13.14 -12.95
C ARG A 85 7.19 13.28 -11.83
N ARG A 86 6.05 13.91 -12.11
CA ARG A 86 4.93 14.00 -11.17
C ARG A 86 4.51 12.60 -10.69
N ASP A 87 4.34 11.66 -11.60
CA ASP A 87 3.87 10.31 -11.27
C ASP A 87 4.91 9.53 -10.45
N GLU A 88 6.20 9.73 -10.75
CA GLU A 88 7.32 9.21 -9.95
C GLU A 88 7.29 9.73 -8.50
N LEU A 89 7.08 11.04 -8.32
CA LEU A 89 6.97 11.68 -7.01
C LEU A 89 5.70 11.24 -6.26
N ALA A 90 4.57 11.06 -6.98
CA ALA A 90 3.34 10.53 -6.40
C ALA A 90 3.54 9.11 -5.84
N ALA A 91 4.19 8.24 -6.61
CA ALA A 91 4.50 6.88 -6.16
C ALA A 91 5.42 6.87 -4.93
N ARG A 92 6.32 7.85 -4.80
CA ARG A 92 7.14 8.03 -3.60
C ARG A 92 6.35 8.51 -2.40
N LEU A 93 5.43 9.47 -2.58
CA LEU A 93 4.53 9.91 -1.49
C LEU A 93 3.73 8.74 -0.93
N ASP A 94 3.19 7.89 -1.80
CA ASP A 94 2.42 6.72 -1.37
C ASP A 94 3.28 5.73 -0.57
N ARG A 95 4.52 5.47 -1.01
CA ARG A 95 5.46 4.63 -0.27
C ARG A 95 5.87 5.23 1.07
N LEU A 96 6.16 6.53 1.11
CA LEU A 96 6.52 7.27 2.32
C LEU A 96 5.41 7.20 3.36
N ARG A 97 4.16 7.43 2.94
CA ARG A 97 2.97 7.31 3.80
C ARG A 97 2.77 5.88 4.30
N ALA A 98 2.95 4.88 3.44
CA ALA A 98 2.87 3.48 3.85
C ALA A 98 3.95 3.16 4.90
N LEU A 99 5.17 3.63 4.70
CA LEU A 99 6.28 3.46 5.65
C LEU A 99 5.98 4.09 7.01
N MET A 100 5.48 5.33 7.04
CA MET A 100 5.06 6.00 8.27
C MET A 100 3.95 5.24 9.00
N VAL A 101 2.95 4.74 8.27
CA VAL A 101 1.86 3.95 8.84
C VAL A 101 2.38 2.66 9.47
N GLU A 102 3.27 1.94 8.79
CA GLU A 102 3.87 0.70 9.32
C GLU A 102 4.77 0.97 10.53
N ALA A 103 5.58 2.02 10.50
CA ALA A 103 6.40 2.43 11.64
C ALA A 103 5.52 2.84 12.85
N ALA A 104 4.46 3.62 12.63
CA ALA A 104 3.52 4.03 13.68
C ALA A 104 2.72 2.85 14.26
N LYS A 105 2.43 1.80 13.47
CA LYS A 105 1.86 0.54 14.00
C LYS A 105 2.87 -0.14 14.93
N ARG A 106 4.15 -0.21 14.53
CA ARG A 106 5.22 -0.84 15.31
C ARG A 106 5.52 -0.09 16.62
N ASP A 107 5.52 1.25 16.63
CA ASP A 107 5.67 2.03 17.87
C ASP A 107 4.53 1.75 18.87
N ARG A 108 3.29 1.62 18.38
CA ARG A 108 2.11 1.31 19.22
C ARG A 108 2.18 -0.09 19.83
N ILE A 109 2.71 -1.08 19.11
CA ILE A 109 2.84 -2.46 19.61
C ILE A 109 3.83 -2.54 20.78
N GLY A 110 4.92 -1.76 20.74
CA GLY A 110 5.90 -1.70 21.82
C GLY A 110 5.45 -0.90 23.05
N ALA A 111 4.30 -0.22 23.03
CA ALA A 111 3.88 0.71 24.08
C ALA A 111 3.30 0.03 25.36
N LYS A 112 3.28 -1.30 25.45
CA LYS A 112 2.91 -2.03 26.67
C LYS A 112 4.04 -1.98 27.73
N GLY A 113 4.35 -0.78 28.19
CA GLY A 113 5.39 -0.49 29.20
C GLY A 113 5.75 1.00 29.21
N SER A 114 6.15 1.53 30.38
CA SER A 114 6.59 2.93 30.53
C SER A 114 7.98 3.21 29.93
N VAL A 115 8.74 2.16 29.60
CA VAL A 115 10.11 2.26 29.07
C VAL A 115 10.08 2.27 27.55
N VAL A 116 10.76 3.24 26.93
CA VAL A 116 10.98 3.27 25.49
C VAL A 116 12.00 2.17 25.15
N THR A 117 11.63 1.23 24.28
CA THR A 117 12.54 0.17 23.83
C THR A 117 13.28 0.61 22.56
N PRO A 118 14.45 0.04 22.25
CA PRO A 118 15.19 0.36 21.02
C PRO A 118 14.35 0.20 19.75
N GLU A 119 13.43 -0.77 19.73
CA GLU A 119 12.51 -1.03 18.61
C GLU A 119 11.55 0.15 18.38
N ARG A 120 11.12 0.81 19.47
CA ARG A 120 10.27 2.00 19.40
C ARG A 120 11.04 3.22 18.98
N GLU A 121 12.27 3.39 19.45
CA GLU A 121 13.15 4.48 19.01
C GLU A 121 13.38 4.42 17.50
N ARG A 122 13.68 3.22 16.99
CA ARG A 122 13.80 2.99 15.54
C ARG A 122 12.50 3.38 14.81
N ALA A 123 11.34 2.95 15.31
CA ALA A 123 10.06 3.24 14.66
C ALA A 123 9.74 4.74 14.65
N ARG A 124 10.03 5.44 15.75
CA ARG A 124 9.88 6.88 15.87
C ARG A 124 10.84 7.64 14.97
N ALA A 125 12.07 7.17 14.81
CA ALA A 125 13.04 7.75 13.88
C ALA A 125 12.47 7.75 12.45
N ILE A 126 11.96 6.61 11.97
CA ILE A 126 11.33 6.54 10.65
C ILE A 126 10.17 7.53 10.52
N VAL A 127 9.27 7.61 11.51
CA VAL A 127 8.12 8.53 11.44
C VAL A 127 8.59 9.99 11.39
N ALA A 128 9.61 10.35 12.17
CA ALA A 128 10.15 11.70 12.19
C ALA A 128 10.82 12.07 10.86
N GLU A 129 11.72 11.21 10.37
CA GLU A 129 12.46 11.45 9.12
C GLU A 129 11.53 11.43 7.91
N ALA A 130 10.62 10.46 7.82
CA ALA A 130 9.65 10.40 6.73
C ALA A 130 8.69 11.60 6.75
N GLY A 131 8.25 12.05 7.93
CA GLY A 131 7.41 13.23 8.07
C GLY A 131 8.11 14.51 7.60
N ALA A 132 9.42 14.64 7.85
CA ALA A 132 10.20 15.78 7.36
C ALA A 132 10.34 15.80 5.83
N LEU A 133 10.33 14.63 5.17
CA LEU A 133 10.38 14.53 3.71
C LEU A 133 9.02 14.74 3.05
N GLU A 134 7.90 14.39 3.72
CA GLU A 134 6.56 14.40 3.12
C GLU A 134 6.19 15.80 2.60
N ASP A 135 6.38 16.85 3.40
CA ASP A 135 6.02 18.22 3.03
C ASP A 135 6.79 18.68 1.78
N ARG A 136 8.11 18.52 1.77
CA ARG A 136 8.98 18.88 0.63
C ARG A 136 8.63 18.08 -0.62
N LEU A 137 8.33 16.80 -0.47
CA LEU A 137 7.96 15.93 -1.59
C LEU A 137 6.59 16.32 -2.16
N GLN A 138 5.65 16.71 -1.30
CA GLN A 138 4.33 17.21 -1.68
C GLN A 138 4.45 18.52 -2.48
N ASP A 139 5.31 19.45 -2.05
CA ASP A 139 5.57 20.70 -2.78
C ASP A 139 6.14 20.43 -4.17
N LEU A 140 7.18 19.58 -4.28
CA LEU A 140 7.74 19.19 -5.57
C LEU A 140 6.69 18.54 -6.47
N TRP A 141 5.84 17.67 -5.93
CA TRP A 141 4.76 17.05 -6.67
C TRP A 141 3.77 18.08 -7.23
N VAL A 142 3.44 19.13 -6.47
CA VAL A 142 2.59 20.24 -6.95
C VAL A 142 3.26 20.99 -8.09
N LEU A 143 4.55 21.35 -7.95
CA LEU A 143 5.29 22.08 -8.98
C LEU A 143 5.33 21.29 -10.30
N TRP A 144 5.67 20.01 -10.23
CA TRP A 144 5.68 19.13 -11.40
C TRP A 144 4.28 18.90 -11.97
N SER A 145 3.23 18.91 -11.14
CA SER A 145 1.84 18.87 -11.59
C SER A 145 1.43 20.11 -12.37
N MET A 146 1.81 21.30 -11.90
CA MET A 146 1.55 22.56 -12.61
C MET A 146 2.26 22.58 -13.95
N ARG A 147 3.53 22.17 -13.99
CA ARG A 147 4.30 22.09 -15.24
C ARG A 147 3.70 21.07 -16.22
N ALA A 148 3.28 19.91 -15.75
CA ALA A 148 2.62 18.91 -16.59
C ALA A 148 1.32 19.43 -17.24
N ARG A 149 0.61 20.36 -16.57
CA ARG A 149 -0.58 21.04 -17.11
C ARG A 149 -0.24 22.24 -18.02
N GLY A 150 1.02 22.67 -18.07
CA GLY A 150 1.45 23.87 -18.80
C GLY A 150 1.12 25.18 -18.08
N GLU A 151 0.87 25.13 -16.78
CA GLU A 151 0.46 26.30 -15.98
C GLU A 151 1.63 27.18 -15.53
N THR A 152 2.87 26.68 -15.63
CA THR A 152 4.09 27.43 -15.28
C THR A 152 4.34 28.64 -16.20
N GLU A 153 3.92 28.58 -17.47
CA GLU A 153 4.06 29.71 -18.41
C GLU A 153 2.89 30.71 -18.33
N ALA A 154 1.69 30.25 -17.97
CA ALA A 154 0.48 31.07 -17.97
C ALA A 154 0.34 31.98 -16.74
N ALA A 155 1.04 31.67 -15.64
CA ALA A 155 0.79 32.31 -14.34
C ALA A 155 1.77 33.43 -13.95
N GLY A 156 2.87 33.66 -14.68
CA GLY A 156 3.87 34.65 -14.26
C GLY A 156 4.35 34.47 -12.81
N PHE A 157 4.29 33.23 -12.31
CA PHE A 157 4.49 32.93 -10.89
C PHE A 157 6.00 32.75 -10.68
N THR A 158 6.65 33.83 -10.28
CA THR A 158 8.00 33.77 -9.73
C THR A 158 7.97 32.86 -8.51
N LEU A 159 8.46 31.62 -8.65
CA LEU A 159 8.72 30.75 -7.51
C LEU A 159 9.68 31.48 -6.59
N ALA A 160 9.20 31.91 -5.43
CA ALA A 160 10.09 32.35 -4.36
C ALA A 160 11.00 31.16 -4.01
N PRO A 161 12.31 31.40 -3.81
CA PRO A 161 13.25 30.33 -3.50
C PRO A 161 12.76 29.56 -2.27
N ILE A 162 12.74 28.23 -2.37
CA ILE A 162 12.47 27.34 -1.25
C ILE A 162 13.52 27.67 -0.17
N ALA A 163 13.05 28.12 0.99
CA ALA A 163 13.93 28.48 2.10
C ALA A 163 14.71 27.23 2.54
N ARG A 164 16.04 27.29 2.40
CA ARG A 164 16.99 26.25 2.83
C ARG A 164 17.09 26.18 4.35
#